data_AF-G2G6R4-F1
#
_entry.id   AF-G2G6R4-F1
#
_cell.length_a   1.000
_cell.length_b   1.000
_cell.length_c   1.000
_cell.angle_alpha   90.00
_cell.angle_beta   90.00
_cell.angle_gamma   90.00
#
_symmetry.space_group_name_H-M   'P 1'
#
loop_
_entity.id
_entity.type
_entity.pdbx_description
1 polymer ?
#
loop_
_entity_poly.entity_id
_entity_poly.type
_entity_poly.pdbx_seq_one_letter_code
_entity_poly.pdbx_strand_id
1 'polypeptide(L)'
;MVPAARSGPVVVQPLKRRHCAECHAGPLSLLVWEDGAPRCLDCADLGHLVFLPRGDAALTRRAQEESTLSAVVVRFSRRRSRYERQGVLVEESGLVRAERRCLADAEARRRRRARDARRREREDVRFAEAFAAEVRRLFPGCPADRARDIALHASARGSGRVGRSAAGRALSEAAVTSAVAASVRHLDSPYDDLLMGGTPRHEARRLIAATVHTTLRAWRAAPATEAAH
;
A
#
# COMPACT_ATOMS: atom_id res chain seq x y z
N MET A 1 -17.96 7.94 -30.05
CA MET A 1 -18.35 9.00 -29.11
C MET A 1 -17.09 9.48 -28.41
N VAL A 2 -16.48 10.54 -28.93
CA VAL A 2 -15.19 11.06 -28.43
C VAL A 2 -15.49 11.95 -27.22
N PRO A 3 -14.88 11.74 -26.05
CA PRO A 3 -15.06 12.65 -24.93
C PRO A 3 -14.37 13.96 -25.29
N ALA A 4 -15.17 15.03 -25.45
CA ALA A 4 -14.65 16.38 -25.64
C ALA A 4 -13.80 16.74 -24.42
N ALA A 5 -12.51 16.99 -24.63
CA ALA A 5 -11.68 17.68 -23.66
C ALA A 5 -12.24 19.10 -23.53
N ARG A 6 -13.18 19.31 -22.61
CA ARG A 6 -13.75 20.62 -22.32
C ARG A 6 -12.66 21.47 -21.69
N SER A 7 -12.06 22.36 -22.49
CA SER A 7 -11.29 23.51 -21.99
C SER A 7 -12.26 24.44 -21.27
N GLY A 8 -12.63 24.10 -20.02
CA GLY A 8 -13.53 24.90 -19.19
C GLY A 8 -12.91 26.26 -18.80
N PRO A 9 -13.71 27.18 -18.25
CA PRO A 9 -13.23 28.49 -17.81
C PRO A 9 -12.06 28.37 -16.82
N VAL A 10 -11.12 29.32 -16.90
CA VAL A 10 -9.95 29.40 -16.02
C VAL A 10 -10.10 30.62 -15.12
N VAL A 11 -10.09 30.38 -13.82
CA VAL A 11 -10.14 31.42 -12.78
C VAL A 11 -8.75 31.63 -12.22
N VAL A 12 -8.35 32.88 -12.05
CA VAL A 12 -7.03 33.26 -11.56
C VAL A 12 -7.15 33.81 -10.14
N GLN A 13 -6.31 33.30 -9.23
CA GLN A 13 -5.99 33.97 -7.97
C GLN A 13 -4.94 35.05 -8.24
N PRO A 14 -5.27 36.34 -8.20
CA PRO A 14 -4.35 37.39 -8.56
C PRO A 14 -3.27 37.60 -7.49
N LEU A 15 -2.05 37.93 -7.92
CA LEU A 15 -0.96 38.31 -7.00
C LEU A 15 -1.00 39.78 -6.59
N LYS A 16 -1.71 40.62 -7.35
CA LYS A 16 -1.87 42.06 -7.12
C LYS A 16 -3.34 42.36 -6.87
N ARG A 17 -3.63 43.46 -6.16
CA ARG A 17 -5.01 43.95 -6.00
C ARG A 17 -5.60 44.26 -7.39
N ARG A 18 -6.80 43.74 -7.65
CA ARG A 18 -7.56 43.93 -8.90
C ARG A 18 -9.01 44.23 -8.51
N HIS A 19 -9.67 45.07 -9.30
CA HIS A 19 -11.10 45.36 -9.19
C HIS A 19 -11.79 44.88 -10.46
N CYS A 20 -13.06 44.49 -10.34
CA CYS A 20 -13.88 44.12 -11.49
C CYS A 20 -14.02 45.32 -12.42
N ALA A 21 -13.85 45.11 -13.73
CA ALA A 21 -14.00 46.17 -14.72
C ALA A 21 -15.47 46.50 -15.04
N GLU A 22 -16.44 45.74 -14.50
CA GLU A 22 -17.88 45.95 -14.73
C GLU A 22 -18.56 46.56 -13.50
N CYS A 23 -18.60 45.81 -12.39
CA CYS A 23 -19.24 46.26 -11.15
C CYS A 23 -18.32 47.04 -10.21
N HIS A 24 -17.05 47.23 -10.58
CA HIS A 24 -16.03 47.91 -9.77
C HIS A 24 -15.73 47.27 -8.40
N ALA A 25 -16.30 46.10 -8.09
CA ALA A 25 -16.07 45.39 -6.85
C ALA A 25 -14.60 44.94 -6.71
N GLY A 26 -14.08 44.96 -5.48
CA GLY A 26 -12.75 44.45 -5.17
C GLY A 26 -12.24 44.90 -3.81
N PRO A 27 -11.02 44.48 -3.43
CA PRO A 27 -10.08 43.69 -4.23
C PRO A 27 -10.54 42.24 -4.44
N LEU A 28 -10.43 41.73 -5.67
CA LEU A 28 -10.86 40.38 -6.03
C LEU A 28 -9.87 39.31 -5.52
N SER A 29 -10.40 38.28 -4.84
CA SER A 29 -9.65 37.07 -4.44
C SER A 29 -9.57 36.02 -5.56
N LEU A 30 -10.56 36.03 -6.45
CA LEU A 30 -10.68 35.22 -7.65
C LEU A 30 -11.21 36.11 -8.78
N LEU A 31 -10.66 35.97 -9.98
CA LEU A 31 -11.11 36.70 -11.16
C LEU A 31 -11.05 35.83 -12.41
N VAL A 32 -11.86 36.20 -13.40
CA VAL A 32 -11.79 35.70 -14.77
C VAL A 32 -11.25 36.83 -15.66
N TRP A 33 -10.49 36.47 -16.69
CA TRP A 33 -10.12 37.40 -17.74
C TRP A 33 -11.11 37.24 -18.89
N GLU A 34 -11.91 38.26 -19.14
CA GLU A 34 -12.85 38.34 -20.26
C GLU A 34 -12.54 39.60 -21.07
N ASP A 35 -12.35 39.44 -22.37
CA ASP A 35 -11.98 40.54 -23.29
C ASP A 35 -10.80 41.40 -22.81
N GLY A 36 -9.81 40.77 -22.17
CA GLY A 36 -8.62 41.44 -21.64
C GLY A 36 -8.85 42.24 -20.35
N ALA A 37 -10.05 42.20 -19.77
CA ALA A 37 -10.41 42.87 -18.54
C ALA A 37 -10.71 41.87 -17.40
N PRO A 38 -10.41 42.22 -16.13
CA PRO A 38 -10.74 41.36 -14.99
C PRO A 38 -12.23 41.46 -14.64
N ARG A 39 -12.91 40.31 -14.50
CA ARG A 39 -14.27 40.18 -13.99
C ARG A 39 -14.29 39.47 -12.65
N CYS A 40 -15.18 39.88 -11.74
CA CYS A 40 -15.47 39.08 -10.53
C CYS A 40 -16.25 37.83 -10.92
N LEU A 41 -16.38 36.88 -9.98
CA LEU A 41 -17.12 35.65 -10.25
C LEU A 41 -18.59 35.91 -10.57
N ASP A 42 -19.23 36.90 -9.93
CA ASP A 42 -20.64 37.22 -10.18
C ASP A 42 -20.86 37.77 -11.59
N CYS A 43 -20.05 38.73 -12.03
CA CYS A 43 -20.11 39.29 -13.39
C CYS A 43 -19.74 38.26 -14.48
N ALA A 44 -18.95 37.23 -14.13
CA ALA A 44 -18.58 36.15 -15.04
C ALA A 44 -19.55 34.94 -14.94
N ASP A 45 -20.71 35.09 -14.29
CA ASP A 45 -21.69 34.02 -14.06
C ASP A 45 -21.16 32.78 -13.32
N LEU A 46 -20.05 32.90 -12.58
CA LEU A 46 -19.43 31.84 -11.77
C LEU A 46 -19.68 32.01 -10.26
N GLY A 47 -20.38 33.07 -9.84
CA GLY A 47 -20.57 33.43 -8.42
C GLY A 47 -21.31 32.38 -7.59
N HIS A 48 -22.11 31.54 -8.24
CA HIS A 48 -22.85 30.44 -7.62
C HIS A 48 -22.02 29.16 -7.39
N LEU A 49 -20.76 29.13 -7.87
CA LEU A 49 -19.88 27.98 -7.72
C LEU A 49 -19.09 28.05 -6.41
N VAL A 50 -18.90 26.88 -5.80
CA VAL A 50 -18.11 26.73 -4.57
C VAL A 50 -16.66 26.36 -4.91
N PHE A 51 -15.71 26.95 -4.19
CA PHE A 51 -14.29 26.66 -4.37
C PHE A 51 -13.87 25.40 -3.62
N LEU A 52 -13.47 24.37 -4.36
CA LEU A 52 -12.84 23.16 -3.84
C LEU A 52 -11.31 23.25 -4.01
N PRO A 53 -10.54 23.36 -2.91
CA PRO A 53 -9.08 23.39 -2.98
C PRO A 53 -8.50 22.05 -3.48
N ARG A 54 -7.28 22.11 -4.01
CA ARG A 54 -6.50 20.90 -4.35
C ARG A 54 -6.19 20.08 -3.10
N GLY A 55 -6.18 18.76 -3.23
CA GLY A 55 -5.75 17.86 -2.15
C GLY A 55 -6.16 16.42 -2.44
N ASP A 56 -7.46 16.19 -2.60
CA ASP A 56 -8.01 14.91 -3.00
C ASP A 56 -8.27 14.89 -4.52
N ALA A 57 -7.44 14.14 -5.25
CA ALA A 57 -7.56 13.99 -6.71
C ALA A 57 -8.85 13.28 -7.13
N ALA A 58 -9.36 12.34 -6.32
CA ALA A 58 -10.60 11.64 -6.61
C ALA A 58 -11.81 12.56 -6.37
N LEU A 59 -11.82 13.31 -5.26
CA LEU A 59 -12.87 14.27 -4.96
C LEU A 59 -12.92 15.39 -5.99
N THR A 60 -11.78 16.01 -6.31
CA THR A 60 -11.71 17.10 -7.30
C THR A 60 -12.17 16.66 -8.68
N ARG A 61 -11.72 15.49 -9.17
CA ARG A 61 -12.17 14.94 -10.45
C ARG A 61 -13.69 14.68 -10.45
N ARG A 62 -14.22 14.04 -9.40
CA ARG A 62 -15.65 13.71 -9.32
C ARG A 62 -16.52 14.94 -9.17
N ALA A 63 -16.11 15.92 -8.38
CA ALA A 63 -16.86 17.17 -8.23
C ALA A 63 -16.98 17.89 -9.58
N GLN A 64 -15.94 17.83 -10.43
CA GLN A 64 -16.02 18.34 -11.80
C GLN A 64 -16.91 17.49 -12.70
N GLU A 65 -16.87 16.15 -12.61
CA GLU A 65 -17.75 15.24 -13.37
C GLU A 65 -19.23 15.41 -13.00
N GLU A 66 -19.51 15.63 -11.72
CA GLU A 66 -20.86 15.77 -11.16
C GLU A 66 -21.42 17.18 -11.34
N SER A 67 -20.60 18.18 -11.69
CA SER A 67 -21.06 19.55 -11.92
C SER A 67 -21.29 19.82 -13.40
N THR A 68 -22.38 20.50 -13.72
CA THR A 68 -22.66 20.93 -15.11
C THR A 68 -21.69 22.03 -15.54
N LEU A 69 -21.42 22.97 -14.64
CA LEU A 69 -20.44 24.04 -14.79
C LEU A 69 -19.27 23.85 -13.81
N SER A 70 -18.04 23.98 -14.29
CA SER A 70 -16.86 23.99 -13.43
C SER A 70 -15.74 24.84 -14.04
N ALA A 71 -14.89 25.39 -13.18
CA ALA A 71 -13.78 26.23 -13.59
C ALA A 71 -12.49 25.85 -12.87
N VAL A 72 -11.35 25.83 -13.56
CA VAL A 72 -10.06 25.52 -12.94
C VAL A 72 -9.49 26.77 -12.30
N VAL A 73 -9.13 26.70 -11.01
CA VAL A 73 -8.51 27.81 -10.30
C VAL A 73 -6.99 27.66 -10.35
N VAL A 74 -6.30 28.69 -10.83
CA VAL A 74 -4.85 28.75 -10.95
C VAL A 74 -4.27 29.95 -10.22
N ARG A 75 -3.01 29.84 -9.82
CA ARG A 75 -2.23 30.94 -9.24
C ARG A 75 -0.83 30.95 -9.82
N PHE A 76 -0.32 32.13 -10.15
CA PHE A 76 1.06 32.25 -10.62
C PHE A 76 2.05 31.98 -9.48
N SER A 77 2.93 31.01 -9.68
CA SER A 77 4.01 30.66 -8.76
C SER A 77 5.27 31.45 -9.15
N ARG A 78 5.61 32.49 -8.37
CA ARG A 78 6.83 33.30 -8.61
C ARG A 78 8.10 32.46 -8.57
N ARG A 79 8.13 31.44 -7.70
CA ARG A 79 9.28 30.53 -7.55
C ARG A 79 9.49 29.63 -8.76
N ARG A 80 8.41 29.21 -9.43
CA ARG A 80 8.47 28.28 -10.57
C ARG A 80 8.19 28.95 -11.92
N SER A 81 8.00 30.27 -11.93
CA SER A 81 7.67 31.10 -13.09
C SER A 81 6.54 30.53 -13.96
N ARG A 82 5.50 29.95 -13.33
CA ARG A 82 4.38 29.33 -14.05
C ARG A 82 3.10 29.34 -13.23
N TYR A 83 1.96 29.19 -13.90
CA TYR A 83 0.67 28.97 -13.22
C TYR A 83 0.59 27.55 -12.64
N GLU A 84 0.15 27.47 -11.39
CA GLU A 84 -0.12 26.22 -10.69
C GLU A 84 -1.60 26.12 -10.35
N ARG A 85 -2.19 24.96 -10.60
CA ARG A 85 -3.56 24.64 -10.18
C ARG A 85 -3.65 24.69 -8.66
N GLN A 86 -4.62 25.45 -8.16
CA GLN A 86 -4.94 25.62 -6.74
C GLN A 86 -6.20 24.86 -6.33
N GLY A 87 -7.09 24.56 -7.27
CA GLY A 87 -8.36 23.89 -7.01
C GLY A 87 -9.30 24.02 -8.21
N VAL A 88 -10.58 23.87 -7.95
CA VAL A 88 -11.67 24.01 -8.92
C VAL A 88 -12.85 24.73 -8.30
N LEU A 89 -13.57 25.51 -9.10
CA LEU A 89 -14.94 25.92 -8.79
C LEU A 89 -15.90 24.88 -9.37
N VAL A 90 -16.87 24.47 -8.57
CA VAL A 90 -17.85 23.42 -8.90
C VAL A 90 -19.21 23.79 -8.33
N GLU A 91 -20.27 23.16 -8.80
CA GLU A 91 -21.59 23.34 -8.20
C GLU A 91 -21.64 22.68 -6.83
N GLU A 92 -22.29 23.31 -5.85
CA GLU A 92 -22.44 22.74 -4.50
C GLU A 92 -23.09 21.35 -4.55
N SER A 93 -24.14 21.19 -5.36
CA SER A 93 -24.80 19.89 -5.52
C SER A 93 -23.87 18.81 -6.11
N GLY A 94 -22.98 19.21 -7.03
CA GLY A 94 -21.98 18.32 -7.63
C GLY A 94 -20.92 17.91 -6.62
N LEU A 95 -20.47 18.84 -5.77
CA LEU A 95 -19.56 18.56 -4.67
C LEU A 95 -20.17 17.57 -3.66
N VAL A 96 -21.41 17.79 -3.22
CA VAL A 96 -22.10 16.90 -2.27
C VAL A 96 -22.25 15.48 -2.82
N ARG A 97 -22.59 15.33 -4.12
CA ARG A 97 -22.64 14.01 -4.78
C ARG A 97 -21.26 13.35 -4.81
N ALA A 98 -20.23 14.11 -5.16
CA ALA A 98 -18.85 13.62 -5.22
C ALA A 98 -18.36 13.13 -3.85
N GLU A 99 -18.62 13.89 -2.77
CA GLU A 99 -18.28 13.52 -1.40
C GLU A 99 -18.95 12.22 -0.96
N ARG A 100 -20.27 12.09 -1.20
CA ARG A 100 -21.03 10.85 -0.90
C ARG A 100 -20.42 9.64 -1.61
N ARG A 101 -20.06 9.79 -2.89
CA ARG A 101 -19.41 8.73 -3.67
C ARG A 101 -18.02 8.37 -3.14
N CYS A 102 -17.21 9.37 -2.76
CA CYS A 102 -15.89 9.15 -2.16
C CYS A 102 -15.98 8.41 -0.82
N LEU A 103 -16.93 8.78 0.04
CA LEU A 103 -17.17 8.10 1.31
C LEU A 103 -17.63 6.65 1.10
N ALA A 104 -18.57 6.42 0.18
CA ALA A 104 -19.04 5.08 -0.14
C ALA A 104 -17.89 4.16 -0.62
N ASP A 105 -17.01 4.65 -1.49
CA ASP A 105 -15.84 3.90 -1.95
C ASP A 105 -14.82 3.65 -0.84
N ALA A 106 -14.60 4.62 0.04
CA ALA A 106 -13.69 4.46 1.18
C ALA A 106 -14.18 3.34 2.11
N GLU A 107 -15.47 3.32 2.41
CA GLU A 107 -16.08 2.29 3.26
C GLU A 107 -16.09 0.92 2.55
N ALA A 108 -16.42 0.87 1.26
CA ALA A 108 -16.36 -0.37 0.48
C ALA A 108 -14.93 -0.96 0.48
N ARG A 109 -13.90 -0.11 0.26
CA ARG A 109 -12.49 -0.51 0.33
C ARG A 109 -12.10 -0.98 1.73
N ARG A 110 -12.55 -0.29 2.79
CA ARG A 110 -12.31 -0.69 4.18
C ARG A 110 -12.90 -2.05 4.49
N ARG A 111 -14.18 -2.28 4.14
CA ARG A 111 -14.86 -3.57 4.34
C ARG A 111 -14.18 -4.72 3.59
N ARG A 112 -13.77 -4.49 2.33
CA ARG A 112 -13.02 -5.49 1.54
C ARG A 112 -11.69 -5.83 2.22
N ARG A 113 -10.91 -4.83 2.65
CA ARG A 113 -9.65 -5.06 3.38
C ARG A 113 -9.85 -5.87 4.66
N ALA A 114 -10.88 -5.56 5.44
CA ALA A 114 -11.19 -6.29 6.68
C ALA A 114 -11.56 -7.76 6.40
N ARG A 115 -12.42 -8.03 5.40
CA ARG A 115 -12.76 -9.40 5.01
C ARG A 115 -11.55 -10.17 4.49
N ASP A 116 -10.74 -9.54 3.66
CA ASP A 116 -9.53 -10.15 3.13
C ASP A 116 -8.48 -10.42 4.22
N ALA A 117 -8.36 -9.55 5.22
CA ALA A 117 -7.48 -9.77 6.36
C ALA A 117 -7.91 -11.02 7.15
N ARG A 118 -9.21 -11.15 7.47
CA ARG A 118 -9.76 -12.34 8.13
C ARG A 118 -9.58 -13.61 7.31
N ARG A 119 -9.77 -13.53 5.99
CA ARG A 119 -9.54 -14.68 5.09
C ARG A 119 -8.07 -15.11 5.12
N ARG A 120 -7.14 -14.15 5.03
CA ARG A 120 -5.69 -14.42 5.05
C ARG A 120 -5.24 -15.01 6.38
N GLU A 121 -5.74 -14.52 7.51
CA GLU A 121 -5.42 -15.08 8.82
C GLU A 121 -5.80 -16.56 8.92
N ARG A 122 -7.00 -16.93 8.42
CA ARG A 122 -7.42 -18.33 8.34
C ARG A 122 -6.55 -19.17 7.40
N GLU A 123 -6.15 -18.60 6.26
CA GLU A 123 -5.23 -19.26 5.32
C GLU A 123 -3.84 -19.47 5.95
N ASP A 124 -3.34 -18.49 6.70
CA ASP A 124 -2.02 -18.54 7.35
C ASP A 124 -1.99 -19.61 8.46
N VAL A 125 -3.07 -19.74 9.26
CA VAL A 125 -3.21 -20.82 10.26
C VAL A 125 -3.18 -22.20 9.58
N ARG A 126 -4.01 -22.40 8.55
CA ARG A 126 -4.06 -23.67 7.81
C ARG A 126 -2.72 -24.02 7.17
N PHE A 127 -2.03 -23.01 6.62
CA PHE A 127 -0.71 -23.20 6.06
C PHE A 127 0.30 -23.61 7.14
N ALA A 128 0.30 -22.96 8.31
CA ALA A 128 1.19 -23.32 9.41
C ALA A 128 0.94 -24.75 9.91
N GLU A 129 -0.32 -25.16 10.05
CA GLU A 129 -0.68 -26.53 10.45
C GLU A 129 -0.16 -27.56 9.44
N ALA A 130 -0.41 -27.33 8.14
CA ALA A 130 0.04 -28.21 7.07
C ALA A 130 1.57 -28.26 6.96
N PHE A 131 2.24 -27.11 7.10
CA PHE A 131 3.69 -27.03 7.07
C PHE A 131 4.32 -27.76 8.27
N ALA A 132 3.77 -27.60 9.47
CA ALA A 132 4.25 -28.31 10.65
C ALA A 132 4.07 -29.83 10.51
N ALA A 133 2.96 -30.27 9.91
CA ALA A 133 2.74 -31.69 9.61
C ALA A 133 3.78 -32.22 8.62
N GLU A 134 4.09 -31.46 7.58
CA GLU A 134 5.09 -31.84 6.59
C GLU A 134 6.52 -31.85 7.16
N VAL A 135 6.86 -30.92 8.05
CA VAL A 135 8.13 -30.96 8.81
C VAL A 135 8.21 -32.25 9.62
N ARG A 136 7.18 -32.62 10.37
CA ARG A 136 7.17 -33.87 11.15
C ARG A 136 7.25 -35.12 10.28
N ARG A 137 6.69 -35.08 9.07
CA ARG A 137 6.77 -36.18 8.10
C ARG A 137 8.18 -36.37 7.57
N LEU A 138 8.87 -35.27 7.21
CA LEU A 138 10.22 -35.29 6.65
C LEU A 138 11.32 -35.42 7.71
N PHE A 139 11.06 -34.95 8.92
CA PHE A 139 11.99 -34.88 10.04
C PHE A 139 11.32 -35.44 11.32
N PRO A 140 11.09 -36.76 11.41
CA PRO A 140 10.39 -37.38 12.53
C PRO A 140 11.10 -37.21 13.89
N GLY A 141 12.42 -37.03 13.91
CA GLY A 141 13.20 -36.74 15.11
C GLY A 141 13.18 -35.25 15.54
N CYS A 142 12.52 -34.37 14.78
CA CYS A 142 12.37 -32.96 15.14
C CYS A 142 11.33 -32.81 16.27
N PRO A 143 11.64 -32.07 17.36
CA PRO A 143 10.67 -31.82 18.42
C PRO A 143 9.37 -31.18 17.91
N ALA A 144 8.22 -31.57 18.48
CA ALA A 144 6.92 -31.12 17.99
C ALA A 144 6.76 -29.58 18.07
N ASP A 145 7.20 -28.96 19.17
CA ASP A 145 7.18 -27.51 19.34
C ASP A 145 8.12 -26.82 18.35
N ARG A 146 9.28 -27.44 18.09
CA ARG A 146 10.24 -26.95 17.09
C ARG A 146 9.64 -26.93 15.69
N ALA A 147 8.92 -27.97 15.29
CA ALA A 147 8.21 -28.02 14.02
C ALA A 147 7.10 -26.97 13.92
N ARG A 148 6.38 -26.69 15.03
CA ARG A 148 5.37 -25.63 15.10
C ARG A 148 5.99 -24.25 14.92
N ASP A 149 7.09 -23.96 15.62
CA ASP A 149 7.79 -22.68 15.53
C ASP A 149 8.32 -22.42 14.11
N ILE A 150 8.90 -23.45 13.46
CA ILE A 150 9.35 -23.37 12.08
C ILE A 150 8.19 -23.03 11.15
N ALA A 151 7.03 -23.67 11.34
CA ALA A 151 5.86 -23.44 10.52
C ALA A 151 5.24 -22.05 10.72
N LEU A 152 5.16 -21.57 11.97
CA LEU A 152 4.72 -20.21 12.30
C LEU A 152 5.67 -19.17 11.69
N HIS A 153 6.97 -19.42 11.75
CA HIS A 153 7.96 -18.55 11.13
C HIS A 153 7.91 -18.56 9.59
N ALA A 154 7.60 -19.72 9.00
CA ALA A 154 7.41 -19.86 7.55
C ALA A 154 6.10 -19.22 7.06
N SER A 155 5.07 -19.15 7.91
CA SER A 155 3.75 -18.57 7.62
C SER A 155 3.66 -17.06 7.84
N ALA A 156 4.50 -16.50 8.72
CA ALA A 156 4.53 -15.07 9.02
C ALA A 156 4.75 -14.19 7.77
N ARG A 157 3.73 -13.38 7.42
CA ARG A 157 3.77 -12.49 6.24
C ARG A 157 4.68 -11.27 6.48
N GLY A 158 5.38 -10.84 5.41
CA GLY A 158 6.06 -9.53 5.35
C GLY A 158 7.57 -9.57 5.13
N SER A 159 8.21 -10.74 5.19
CA SER A 159 9.67 -10.88 5.14
C SER A 159 10.23 -11.56 3.88
N GLY A 160 9.38 -11.91 2.90
CA GLY A 160 9.81 -12.64 1.68
C GLY A 160 10.06 -14.14 1.88
N ARG A 161 9.53 -14.74 2.97
CA ARG A 161 9.77 -16.15 3.33
C ARG A 161 8.88 -17.15 2.58
N VAL A 162 9.30 -18.42 2.65
CA VAL A 162 8.92 -19.61 1.85
C VAL A 162 7.42 -19.72 1.55
N GLY A 163 6.51 -19.38 2.48
CA GLY A 163 5.05 -19.53 2.29
C GLY A 163 4.42 -18.77 1.10
N ARG A 164 5.14 -17.86 0.43
CA ARG A 164 4.66 -17.22 -0.82
C ARG A 164 5.21 -17.81 -2.11
N SER A 165 6.30 -18.58 -2.09
CA SER A 165 6.83 -19.21 -3.30
C SER A 165 5.91 -20.35 -3.74
N ALA A 166 5.89 -20.68 -5.03
CA ALA A 166 5.12 -21.81 -5.53
C ALA A 166 5.51 -23.11 -4.82
N ALA A 167 6.82 -23.33 -4.65
CA ALA A 167 7.38 -24.47 -3.93
C ALA A 167 6.96 -24.51 -2.45
N GLY A 168 6.95 -23.36 -1.76
CA GLY A 168 6.52 -23.28 -0.37
C GLY A 168 5.02 -23.49 -0.20
N ARG A 169 4.19 -22.95 -1.10
CA ARG A 169 2.74 -23.21 -1.12
C ARG A 169 2.40 -24.67 -1.43
N ALA A 170 3.20 -25.31 -2.28
CA ALA A 170 3.10 -26.73 -2.60
C ALA A 170 3.71 -27.63 -1.50
N LEU A 171 4.26 -27.04 -0.43
CA LEU A 171 4.96 -27.77 0.64
C LEU A 171 6.02 -28.73 0.09
N SER A 172 6.76 -28.32 -0.95
CA SER A 172 7.75 -29.20 -1.55
C SER A 172 8.84 -29.57 -0.54
N GLU A 173 9.36 -30.79 -0.62
CA GLU A 173 10.39 -31.26 0.31
C GLU A 173 11.61 -30.31 0.35
N ALA A 174 12.03 -29.78 -0.79
CA ALA A 174 13.13 -28.81 -0.86
C ALA A 174 12.81 -27.51 -0.10
N ALA A 175 11.58 -27.00 -0.22
CA ALA A 175 11.15 -25.78 0.46
C ALA A 175 11.06 -25.99 1.98
N VAL A 176 10.51 -27.13 2.41
CA VAL A 176 10.39 -27.50 3.83
C VAL A 176 11.78 -27.73 4.43
N THR A 177 12.64 -28.49 3.76
CA THR A 177 14.04 -28.70 4.18
C THR A 177 14.80 -27.39 4.31
N SER A 178 14.63 -26.46 3.36
CA SER A 178 15.28 -25.15 3.42
C SER A 178 14.85 -24.34 4.65
N ALA A 179 13.55 -24.37 5.00
CA ALA A 179 13.03 -23.70 6.18
C ALA A 179 13.57 -24.31 7.47
N VAL A 180 13.60 -25.64 7.58
CA VAL A 180 14.17 -26.35 8.74
C VAL A 180 15.67 -26.03 8.86
N ALA A 181 16.44 -26.10 7.77
CA ALA A 181 17.85 -25.75 7.74
C ALA A 181 18.11 -24.29 8.14
N ALA A 182 17.20 -23.38 7.76
CA ALA A 182 17.27 -21.99 8.19
C ALA A 182 17.02 -21.85 9.70
N SER A 183 16.05 -22.57 10.25
CA SER A 183 15.80 -22.59 11.69
C SER A 183 16.99 -23.10 12.48
N VAL A 184 17.57 -24.23 12.05
CA VAL A 184 18.77 -24.82 12.66
C VAL A 184 19.95 -23.85 12.61
N ARG A 185 20.16 -23.21 11.46
CA ARG A 185 21.21 -22.19 11.32
C ARG A 185 21.09 -21.08 12.36
N HIS A 186 19.91 -20.54 12.59
CA HIS A 186 19.76 -19.35 13.45
C HIS A 186 19.73 -19.66 14.95
N LEU A 187 19.33 -20.88 15.33
CA LEU A 187 19.01 -21.17 16.74
C LEU A 187 19.84 -22.33 17.31
N ASP A 188 20.42 -23.16 16.45
CA ASP A 188 21.20 -24.33 16.83
C ASP A 188 22.67 -24.17 16.39
N SER A 189 23.10 -22.95 16.04
CA SER A 189 24.48 -22.65 15.65
C SER A 189 24.86 -21.19 15.96
N PRO A 190 26.15 -20.83 16.07
CA PRO A 190 26.62 -19.47 16.35
C PRO A 190 26.47 -18.52 15.15
N TYR A 191 25.58 -18.80 14.22
CA TYR A 191 25.44 -18.05 12.97
C TYR A 191 25.17 -16.57 13.22
N ASP A 192 24.26 -16.25 14.16
CA ASP A 192 23.88 -14.87 14.44
C ASP A 192 25.04 -14.11 15.10
N ASP A 193 25.78 -14.75 16.00
CA ASP A 193 27.00 -14.18 16.60
C ASP A 193 28.09 -13.92 15.55
N LEU A 194 28.30 -14.85 14.62
CA LEU A 194 29.25 -14.68 13.51
C LEU A 194 28.87 -13.47 12.63
N LEU A 195 27.58 -13.30 12.33
CA LEU A 195 27.09 -12.14 11.57
C LEU A 195 27.28 -10.83 12.34
N MET A 196 26.97 -10.82 13.64
CA MET A 196 27.17 -9.64 14.49
C MET A 196 28.65 -9.30 14.67
N GLY A 197 29.53 -10.30 14.65
CA GLY A 197 30.99 -10.13 14.61
C GLY A 197 31.56 -9.71 13.24
N GLY A 198 30.70 -9.43 12.25
CA GLY A 198 31.11 -8.94 10.92
C GLY A 198 31.50 -10.03 9.92
N THR A 199 31.31 -11.31 10.25
CA THR A 199 31.61 -12.42 9.32
C THR A 199 30.67 -12.37 8.11
N PRO A 200 31.18 -12.39 6.87
CA PRO A 200 30.33 -12.42 5.68
C PRO A 200 29.39 -13.63 5.66
N ARG A 201 28.17 -13.47 5.14
CA ARG A 201 27.12 -14.52 5.17
C ARG A 201 27.53 -15.85 4.54
N HIS A 202 28.33 -15.82 3.47
CA HIS A 202 28.79 -17.05 2.80
C HIS A 202 29.79 -17.81 3.69
N GLU A 203 30.67 -17.07 4.36
CA GLU A 203 31.68 -17.62 5.27
C GLU A 203 31.03 -18.18 6.53
N ALA A 204 30.15 -17.40 7.16
CA ALA A 204 29.39 -17.85 8.33
C ALA A 204 28.58 -19.13 8.01
N ARG A 205 28.00 -19.24 6.80
CA ARG A 205 27.31 -20.46 6.35
C ARG A 205 28.25 -21.65 6.16
N ARG A 206 29.48 -21.42 5.69
CA ARG A 206 30.49 -22.47 5.53
C ARG A 206 30.92 -23.02 6.88
N LEU A 207 31.18 -22.14 7.85
CA LEU A 207 31.64 -22.52 9.21
C LEU A 207 30.61 -23.39 9.95
N ILE A 208 29.32 -23.07 9.86
CA ILE A 208 28.26 -23.82 10.55
C ILE A 208 27.75 -25.04 9.75
N ALA A 209 28.24 -25.26 8.52
CA ALA A 209 27.63 -26.21 7.59
C ALA A 209 27.56 -27.63 8.16
N ALA A 210 28.63 -28.05 8.86
CA ALA A 210 28.69 -29.35 9.53
C ALA A 210 27.62 -29.47 10.63
N THR A 211 27.50 -28.47 11.51
CA THR A 211 26.50 -28.44 12.60
C THR A 211 25.08 -28.53 12.05
N VAL A 212 24.77 -27.74 11.02
CA VAL A 212 23.45 -27.77 10.37
C VAL A 212 23.19 -29.13 9.74
N HIS A 213 24.17 -29.69 9.02
CA HIS A 213 24.02 -30.98 8.36
C HIS A 213 23.82 -32.12 9.37
N THR A 214 24.58 -32.16 10.46
CA THR A 214 24.46 -33.17 11.51
C THR A 214 23.08 -33.14 12.16
N THR A 215 22.60 -31.95 12.52
CA THR A 215 21.27 -31.77 13.12
C THR A 215 20.16 -32.23 12.17
N LEU A 216 20.23 -31.86 10.88
CA LEU A 216 19.25 -32.30 9.88
C LEU A 216 19.26 -33.82 9.69
N ARG A 217 20.43 -34.48 9.70
CA ARG A 217 20.50 -35.95 9.62
C ARG A 217 19.86 -36.58 10.86
N ALA A 218 20.18 -36.07 12.05
CA ALA A 218 19.61 -36.57 13.30
C ALA A 218 18.09 -36.47 13.31
N TRP A 219 17.53 -35.33 12.86
CA TRP A 219 16.07 -35.16 12.80
C TRP A 219 15.39 -35.95 11.67
N ARG A 220 16.11 -36.32 10.61
CA ARG A 220 15.58 -37.24 9.57
C ARG A 220 15.49 -38.68 10.05
N ALA A 221 16.35 -39.10 10.97
CA ALA A 221 16.22 -40.40 11.61
C ALA A 221 14.96 -40.42 12.49
N ALA A 222 14.19 -41.50 12.44
CA ALA A 222 13.09 -41.70 13.38
C ALA A 222 13.67 -41.78 14.81
N PRO A 223 12.99 -41.24 15.83
CA PRO A 223 13.38 -41.53 17.20
C PRO A 223 13.40 -43.05 17.34
N ALA A 224 14.51 -43.60 17.84
CA ALA A 224 14.59 -45.02 18.15
C ALA A 224 13.44 -45.32 19.12
N THR A 225 12.43 -46.04 18.66
CA THR A 225 11.41 -46.60 19.54
C THR A 225 12.15 -47.55 20.47
N GLU A 226 12.44 -47.11 21.69
CA GLU A 226 12.73 -48.02 22.79
C GLU A 226 11.48 -48.90 22.96
N ALA A 227 11.55 -50.09 22.37
CA ALA A 227 10.62 -51.17 22.60
C ALA A 227 10.77 -51.61 24.06
N ALA A 228 10.01 -50.98 24.95
CA ALA A 228 9.84 -51.46 26.32
C ALA A 228 9.26 -52.88 26.26
N HIS A 229 10.08 -53.83 26.74
CA HIS A 229 9.69 -55.20 27.06
C HIS A 229 8.83 -55.22 28.32
#